data_AF-A0A6B1HR40-F1
#
_entry.id   AF-A0A6B1HR40-F1
#
_cell.length_a   1.000
_cell.length_b   1.000
_cell.length_c   1.000
_cell.angle_alpha   90.00
_cell.angle_beta   90.00
_cell.angle_gamma   90.00
#
_symmetry.space_group_name_H-M   'P 1'
#
loop_
_entity.id
_entity.type
_entity.pdbx_description
1 polymer ?
#
loop_
_entity_poly.entity_id
_entity_poly.type
_entity_poly.pdbx_seq_one_letter_code
_entity_poly.pdbx_strand_id
1 'polypeptide(L)'
;SPNEAHQHFAEANEKVRIEYAFAPSNAADDEIEVTDEDLAAYYQENVADYEHHDQVKLEYAYFPKVASAEDSLETKKEIGRLRQEIEAGEDFAELAAVVSDDEGSAARGGDLGFFGRGQMVAPFEEAAFALAPGELSEPVQTRYGWHLIKVEERLEESSGERVHARHILLRYQPSRTTEDSLRSRAEVFQEQATAEGFAATLAASGTEATPTNFLRKSQAVPGISANTTWLVNWFFEEEPGAVSQVIEDDLGLWVAHLVAKRPEGVAPLDELKDRLEPLVRARKKAARAAAQLEAVRREVGAGATLAQAAQNVGVEFHTPEAFARTESVEGLGRANAVIGAAFRLEKGRLSEVIEVAEGSNRGAYLLKLLEKTPVDEEQFAAQREQVVAQLQAQREQEAVQNWFAHLYDTAEIEDNRHRFFTF
;
A
#
# COMPACT_ATOMS: atom_id res chain seq x y z
N SER A 1 34.56 9.20 25.64
CA SER A 1 35.18 9.61 26.93
C SER A 1 35.08 8.48 27.96
N PRO A 2 35.83 8.49 29.07
CA PRO A 2 35.69 7.47 30.13
C PRO A 2 34.27 7.34 30.68
N ASN A 3 33.54 8.45 30.81
CA ASN A 3 32.16 8.46 31.29
C ASN A 3 31.19 7.82 30.28
N GLU A 4 31.39 8.04 28.98
CA GLU A 4 30.54 7.42 27.94
C GLU A 4 30.74 5.90 27.87
N ALA A 5 31.97 5.42 28.02
CA ALA A 5 32.25 3.98 28.06
C ALA A 5 31.62 3.32 29.29
N HIS A 6 31.67 3.98 30.44
CA HIS A 6 30.99 3.52 31.65
C HIS A 6 29.48 3.52 31.47
N GLN A 7 28.90 4.61 30.94
CA GLN A 7 27.46 4.70 30.69
C GLN A 7 26.96 3.63 29.71
N HIS A 8 27.67 3.40 28.60
CA HIS A 8 27.31 2.36 27.63
C HIS A 8 27.37 0.96 28.26
N PHE A 9 28.39 0.69 29.06
CA PHE A 9 28.49 -0.57 29.81
C PHE A 9 27.36 -0.69 30.84
N ALA A 10 27.02 0.40 31.53
CA ALA A 10 25.94 0.46 32.51
C ALA A 10 24.57 0.19 31.88
N GLU A 11 24.31 0.65 30.66
CA GLU A 11 23.05 0.39 29.96
C GLU A 11 22.79 -1.11 29.73
N ALA A 12 23.86 -1.88 29.51
CA ALA A 12 23.80 -3.32 29.28
C ALA A 12 23.94 -4.18 30.56
N ASN A 13 24.50 -3.65 31.65
CA ASN A 13 24.87 -4.44 32.82
C ASN A 13 24.22 -3.97 34.14
N GLU A 14 23.77 -2.72 34.24
CA GLU A 14 22.94 -2.31 35.37
C GLU A 14 21.56 -2.95 35.21
N LYS A 15 21.12 -3.69 36.24
CA LYS A 15 19.85 -4.40 36.21
C LYS A 15 18.86 -3.86 37.23
N VAL A 16 17.59 -3.90 36.88
CA VAL A 16 16.49 -3.63 37.82
C VAL A 16 15.54 -4.81 37.88
N ARG A 17 15.02 -5.07 39.07
CA ARG A 17 13.89 -5.97 39.27
C ARG A 17 12.69 -5.14 39.68
N ILE A 18 11.59 -5.28 38.96
CA ILE A 18 10.34 -4.56 39.22
C ILE A 18 9.18 -5.53 39.41
N GLU A 19 8.14 -5.04 40.04
CA GLU A 19 6.78 -5.53 39.83
C GLU A 19 5.98 -4.43 39.12
N TYR A 20 5.03 -4.81 38.27
CA TYR A 20 4.19 -3.83 37.58
C TYR A 20 2.75 -4.31 37.44
N ALA A 21 1.83 -3.34 37.46
CA ALA A 21 0.46 -3.51 37.01
C ALA A 21 0.31 -2.97 35.58
N PHE A 22 -0.46 -3.65 34.76
CA PHE A 22 -0.69 -3.30 33.35
C PHE A 22 -2.17 -3.31 33.03
N ALA A 23 -2.65 -2.22 32.42
CA ALA A 23 -3.99 -2.11 31.88
C ALA A 23 -3.88 -1.96 30.35
N PRO A 24 -4.31 -2.95 29.54
CA PRO A 24 -4.22 -2.85 28.09
C PRO A 24 -5.24 -1.85 27.55
N SER A 25 -4.86 -1.09 26.51
CA SER A 25 -5.77 -0.18 25.79
C SER A 25 -6.55 -0.92 24.67
N ASN A 26 -6.98 -2.16 24.94
CA ASN A 26 -7.60 -3.07 23.98
C ASN A 26 -9.09 -3.35 24.24
N ALA A 27 -9.74 -2.56 25.10
CA ALA A 27 -11.19 -2.65 25.34
C ALA A 27 -11.94 -2.76 24.00
N ALA A 28 -13.01 -3.56 23.96
CA ALA A 28 -13.78 -3.74 22.73
C ALA A 28 -14.39 -2.41 22.26
N ASP A 29 -14.59 -2.25 20.95
CA ASP A 29 -15.06 -0.97 20.39
C ASP A 29 -16.44 -0.57 20.92
N ASP A 30 -17.32 -1.55 21.13
CA ASP A 30 -18.66 -1.40 21.68
C ASP A 30 -18.68 -1.01 23.18
N GLU A 31 -17.59 -1.23 23.90
CA GLU A 31 -17.44 -0.77 25.28
C GLU A 31 -17.05 0.72 25.39
N ILE A 32 -16.68 1.36 24.29
CA ILE A 32 -16.20 2.74 24.27
C ILE A 32 -17.18 3.59 23.47
N GLU A 33 -18.04 4.31 24.16
CA GLU A 33 -18.92 5.27 23.49
C GLU A 33 -18.09 6.50 23.06
N VAL A 34 -18.19 6.87 21.78
CA VAL A 34 -17.63 8.11 21.24
C VAL A 34 -18.81 9.05 20.96
N THR A 35 -18.82 10.19 21.65
CA THR A 35 -19.87 11.20 21.54
C THR A 35 -19.43 12.33 20.62
N ASP A 36 -20.39 13.12 20.12
CA ASP A 36 -20.10 14.35 19.37
C ASP A 36 -19.26 15.34 20.20
N GLU A 37 -19.44 15.36 21.53
CA GLU A 37 -18.63 16.18 22.44
C GLU A 37 -17.17 15.74 22.46
N ASP A 38 -16.91 14.42 22.50
CA ASP A 38 -15.54 13.89 22.42
C ASP A 38 -14.86 14.27 21.10
N LEU A 39 -15.60 14.15 19.98
CA LEU A 39 -15.12 14.54 18.65
C LEU A 39 -14.82 16.04 18.58
N ALA A 40 -15.69 16.87 19.13
CA ALA A 40 -15.51 18.32 19.17
C ALA A 40 -14.29 18.71 20.02
N ALA A 41 -14.11 18.09 21.17
CA ALA A 41 -12.94 18.32 22.03
C ALA A 41 -11.64 17.91 21.33
N TYR A 42 -11.62 16.71 20.74
CA TYR A 42 -10.45 16.24 20.00
C TYR A 42 -10.13 17.14 18.79
N TYR A 43 -11.16 17.57 18.06
CA TYR A 43 -10.99 18.48 16.94
C TYR A 43 -10.42 19.84 17.37
N GLN A 44 -10.93 20.43 18.45
CA GLN A 44 -10.43 21.71 18.96
C GLN A 44 -8.97 21.63 19.41
N GLU A 45 -8.57 20.53 20.06
CA GLU A 45 -7.19 20.31 20.50
C GLU A 45 -6.20 20.12 19.34
N ASN A 46 -6.68 19.62 18.20
CA ASN A 46 -5.85 19.27 17.04
C ASN A 46 -6.20 20.13 15.80
N VAL A 47 -6.81 21.31 16.00
CA VAL A 47 -7.36 22.12 14.90
C VAL A 47 -6.31 22.49 13.85
N ALA A 48 -5.07 22.72 14.28
CA ALA A 48 -3.94 23.05 13.41
C ALA A 48 -3.59 21.91 12.44
N ASP A 49 -3.84 20.66 12.80
CA ASP A 49 -3.57 19.49 11.93
C ASP A 49 -4.60 19.34 10.80
N TYR A 50 -5.70 20.10 10.86
CA TYR A 50 -6.80 20.08 9.89
C TYR A 50 -6.82 21.31 8.99
N GLU A 51 -5.80 22.15 9.08
CA GLU A 51 -5.56 23.22 8.13
C GLU A 51 -5.25 22.65 6.74
N HIS A 52 -5.83 23.28 5.73
CA HIS A 52 -5.55 22.98 4.34
C HIS A 52 -5.45 24.28 3.55
N HIS A 53 -4.56 24.30 2.57
CA HIS A 53 -4.55 25.33 1.54
C HIS A 53 -5.78 25.20 0.62
N ASP A 54 -5.88 26.06 -0.38
CA ASP A 54 -6.89 25.94 -1.42
C ASP A 54 -6.91 24.53 -2.03
N GLN A 55 -8.11 24.00 -2.24
CA GLN A 55 -8.35 22.70 -2.84
C GLN A 55 -9.44 22.76 -3.90
N VAL A 56 -9.39 21.82 -4.85
CA VAL A 56 -10.44 21.61 -5.85
C VAL A 56 -10.96 20.18 -5.78
N LYS A 57 -12.26 19.99 -5.94
CA LYS A 57 -12.86 18.68 -6.08
C LYS A 57 -13.28 18.50 -7.53
N LEU A 58 -12.83 17.40 -8.13
CA LEU A 58 -13.13 17.07 -9.51
C LEU A 58 -14.01 15.82 -9.55
N GLU A 59 -14.58 15.60 -10.71
CA GLU A 59 -15.11 14.31 -11.12
C GLU A 59 -14.74 14.15 -12.61
N TYR A 60 -14.66 12.92 -13.11
CA TYR A 60 -14.25 12.68 -14.50
C TYR A 60 -14.94 11.48 -15.13
N ALA A 61 -15.21 11.60 -16.43
CA ALA A 61 -15.69 10.53 -17.29
C ALA A 61 -14.50 9.82 -17.93
N TYR A 62 -14.59 8.49 -18.08
CA TYR A 62 -13.54 7.65 -18.67
C TYR A 62 -14.05 6.90 -19.90
N PHE A 63 -13.28 6.99 -20.98
CA PHE A 63 -13.52 6.38 -22.27
C PHE A 63 -12.39 5.38 -22.54
N PRO A 64 -12.54 4.10 -22.14
CA PRO A 64 -11.45 3.14 -22.21
C PRO A 64 -11.05 2.84 -23.66
N LYS A 65 -9.74 2.77 -23.90
CA LYS A 65 -9.14 2.36 -25.19
C LYS A 65 -9.22 0.83 -25.30
N VAL A 66 -10.42 0.33 -25.62
CA VAL A 66 -10.72 -1.09 -25.80
C VAL A 66 -11.06 -1.40 -27.25
N ALA A 67 -10.60 -2.57 -27.71
CA ALA A 67 -10.86 -3.01 -29.07
C ALA A 67 -12.35 -3.31 -29.26
N SER A 68 -12.89 -2.90 -30.40
CA SER A 68 -14.29 -3.07 -30.75
C SER A 68 -14.61 -4.50 -31.19
N ALA A 69 -15.90 -4.82 -31.28
CA ALA A 69 -16.34 -6.07 -31.89
C ALA A 69 -15.89 -6.17 -33.36
N GLU A 70 -15.83 -5.04 -34.08
CA GLU A 70 -15.33 -5.00 -35.45
C GLU A 70 -13.83 -5.30 -35.51
N ASP A 71 -13.03 -4.77 -34.58
CA ASP A 71 -11.59 -5.08 -34.51
C ASP A 71 -11.35 -6.58 -34.31
N SER A 72 -12.16 -7.21 -33.46
CA SER A 72 -12.15 -8.67 -33.29
C SER A 72 -12.58 -9.42 -34.55
N LEU A 73 -13.60 -8.93 -35.27
CA LEU A 73 -14.05 -9.54 -36.53
C LEU A 73 -13.02 -9.43 -37.64
N GLU A 74 -12.33 -8.29 -37.77
CA GLU A 74 -11.23 -8.11 -38.72
C GLU A 74 -10.06 -9.04 -38.38
N THR A 75 -9.71 -9.16 -37.09
CA THR A 75 -8.67 -10.11 -36.65
C THR A 75 -9.08 -11.57 -36.94
N LYS A 76 -10.36 -11.91 -36.78
CA LYS A 76 -10.89 -13.23 -37.16
C LYS A 76 -10.78 -13.47 -38.67
N LYS A 77 -11.08 -12.47 -39.50
CA LYS A 77 -10.91 -12.56 -40.97
C LYS A 77 -9.46 -12.79 -41.34
N GLU A 78 -8.54 -12.11 -40.65
CA GLU A 78 -7.10 -12.27 -40.88
C GLU A 78 -6.59 -13.67 -40.49
N ILE A 79 -6.99 -14.20 -39.33
CA ILE A 79 -6.73 -15.61 -38.99
C ILE A 79 -7.31 -16.55 -40.06
N GLY A 80 -8.51 -16.26 -40.56
CA GLY A 80 -9.14 -17.03 -41.64
C GLY A 80 -8.35 -16.97 -42.96
N ARG A 81 -7.72 -15.83 -43.27
CA ARG A 81 -6.82 -15.67 -44.43
C ARG A 81 -5.56 -16.51 -44.27
N LEU A 82 -4.91 -16.43 -43.10
CA LEU A 82 -3.73 -17.26 -42.78
C LEU A 82 -4.03 -18.76 -42.89
N ARG A 83 -5.22 -19.19 -42.43
CA ARG A 83 -5.67 -20.58 -42.60
C ARG A 83 -5.72 -20.99 -44.07
N GLN A 84 -6.28 -20.16 -44.96
CA GLN A 84 -6.34 -20.44 -46.40
C GLN A 84 -4.95 -20.51 -47.04
N GLU A 85 -4.02 -19.65 -46.62
CA GLU A 85 -2.63 -19.66 -47.09
C GLU A 85 -1.90 -20.96 -46.70
N ILE A 86 -2.07 -21.40 -45.46
CA ILE A 86 -1.49 -22.66 -44.99
C ILE A 86 -2.13 -23.86 -45.70
N GLU A 87 -3.44 -23.84 -45.93
CA GLU A 87 -4.12 -24.87 -46.74
C GLU A 87 -3.65 -24.87 -48.20
N ALA A 88 -3.24 -23.72 -48.74
CA ALA A 88 -2.67 -23.58 -50.07
C ALA A 88 -1.19 -24.01 -50.17
N GLY A 89 -0.56 -24.30 -49.03
CA GLY A 89 0.80 -24.86 -48.95
C GLY A 89 1.86 -23.93 -48.37
N GLU A 90 1.49 -22.76 -47.84
CA GLU A 90 2.42 -21.92 -47.08
C GLU A 90 2.84 -22.61 -45.77
N ASP A 91 4.08 -22.37 -45.33
CA ASP A 91 4.60 -23.01 -44.11
C ASP A 91 4.03 -22.36 -42.85
N PHE A 92 3.42 -23.19 -42.00
CA PHE A 92 2.81 -22.72 -40.75
C PHE A 92 3.85 -22.09 -39.81
N ALA A 93 5.03 -22.68 -39.70
CA ALA A 93 6.05 -22.23 -38.78
C ALA A 93 6.66 -20.89 -39.22
N GLU A 94 6.86 -20.68 -40.53
CA GLU A 94 7.30 -19.40 -41.09
C GLU A 94 6.27 -18.30 -40.84
N LEU A 95 4.98 -18.55 -41.11
CA LEU A 95 3.92 -17.58 -40.83
C LEU A 95 3.83 -17.27 -39.33
N ALA A 96 3.82 -18.30 -38.47
CA ALA A 96 3.77 -18.12 -37.03
C ALA A 96 4.94 -17.29 -36.49
N ALA A 97 6.14 -17.46 -37.05
CA ALA A 97 7.32 -16.70 -36.65
C ALA A 97 7.25 -15.21 -37.04
N VAL A 98 6.49 -14.88 -38.08
CA VAL A 98 6.37 -13.50 -38.58
C VAL A 98 5.19 -12.76 -37.96
N VAL A 99 4.03 -13.42 -37.81
CA VAL A 99 2.77 -12.72 -37.51
C VAL A 99 2.21 -13.00 -36.12
N SER A 100 2.68 -14.03 -35.41
CA SER A 100 2.05 -14.40 -34.14
C SER A 100 2.46 -13.46 -32.99
N ASP A 101 1.46 -13.02 -32.23
CA ASP A 101 1.59 -12.22 -31.00
C ASP A 101 1.90 -13.07 -29.74
N ASP A 102 2.16 -14.37 -29.89
CA ASP A 102 2.68 -15.21 -28.81
C ASP A 102 4.21 -15.25 -28.88
N GLU A 103 4.85 -14.27 -28.25
CA GLU A 103 6.31 -14.18 -28.16
C GLU A 103 6.98 -15.47 -27.63
N GLY A 104 6.25 -16.24 -26.82
CA GLY A 104 6.71 -17.48 -26.22
C GLY A 104 6.91 -18.62 -27.23
N SER A 105 6.08 -18.71 -28.27
CA SER A 105 6.11 -19.80 -29.26
C SER A 105 6.38 -19.35 -30.69
N ALA A 106 6.14 -18.08 -31.03
CA ALA A 106 6.33 -17.51 -32.37
C ALA A 106 7.71 -17.83 -32.94
N ALA A 107 8.79 -17.57 -32.18
CA ALA A 107 10.17 -17.82 -32.59
C ALA A 107 10.49 -19.32 -32.85
N ARG A 108 9.65 -20.24 -32.37
CA ARG A 108 9.73 -21.69 -32.64
C ARG A 108 8.68 -22.15 -33.66
N GLY A 109 8.15 -21.22 -34.45
CA GLY A 109 7.10 -21.50 -35.43
C GLY A 109 5.78 -21.90 -34.80
N GLY A 110 5.44 -21.26 -33.68
CA GLY A 110 4.20 -21.49 -32.95
C GLY A 110 4.18 -22.75 -32.09
N ASP A 111 5.32 -23.44 -31.91
CA ASP A 111 5.39 -24.75 -31.24
C ASP A 111 5.17 -24.66 -29.71
N LEU A 112 4.13 -25.34 -29.25
CA LEU A 112 3.71 -25.43 -27.85
C LEU A 112 4.18 -26.72 -27.15
N GLY A 113 4.76 -27.68 -27.89
CA GLY A 113 5.08 -29.00 -27.37
C GLY A 113 3.84 -29.83 -27.00
N PHE A 114 4.06 -30.92 -26.25
CA PHE A 114 2.99 -31.81 -25.81
C PHE A 114 2.28 -31.30 -24.55
N PHE A 115 0.97 -31.08 -24.66
CA PHE A 115 0.11 -30.76 -23.52
C PHE A 115 -1.06 -31.73 -23.37
N GLY A 116 -1.48 -31.93 -22.12
CA GLY A 116 -2.65 -32.70 -21.72
C GLY A 116 -3.83 -31.79 -21.36
N ARG A 117 -4.97 -32.41 -21.03
CA ARG A 117 -6.18 -31.68 -20.62
C ARG A 117 -5.98 -30.91 -19.31
N GLY A 118 -6.60 -29.74 -19.21
CA GLY A 118 -6.47 -28.80 -18.09
C GLY A 118 -5.21 -27.93 -18.13
N GLN A 119 -4.37 -28.03 -19.17
CA GLN A 119 -3.15 -27.23 -19.30
C GLN A 119 -3.33 -25.98 -20.17
N MET A 120 -4.39 -25.92 -20.97
CA MET A 120 -4.71 -24.79 -21.84
C MET A 120 -6.06 -24.17 -21.46
N VAL A 121 -6.35 -22.96 -21.95
CA VAL A 121 -7.68 -22.34 -21.77
C VAL A 121 -8.74 -23.15 -22.51
N ALA A 122 -9.91 -23.32 -21.89
CA ALA A 122 -10.94 -24.26 -22.35
C ALA A 122 -11.27 -24.17 -23.86
N PRO A 123 -11.51 -22.98 -24.47
CA PRO A 123 -11.83 -22.91 -25.89
C PRO A 123 -10.69 -23.40 -26.81
N PHE A 124 -9.44 -23.13 -26.42
CA PHE A 124 -8.25 -23.58 -27.16
C PHE A 124 -8.09 -25.09 -27.03
N GLU A 125 -8.23 -25.61 -25.80
CA GLU A 125 -8.10 -27.04 -25.52
C GLU A 125 -9.16 -27.86 -26.26
N GLU A 126 -10.42 -27.46 -26.18
CA GLU A 126 -11.53 -28.15 -26.84
C GLU A 126 -11.29 -28.27 -28.35
N ALA A 127 -10.84 -27.18 -28.98
CA ALA A 127 -10.51 -27.16 -30.39
C ALA A 127 -9.29 -28.04 -30.70
N ALA A 128 -8.18 -27.89 -29.96
CA ALA A 128 -6.97 -28.68 -30.19
C ALA A 128 -7.22 -30.19 -30.06
N PHE A 129 -7.95 -30.61 -29.02
CA PHE A 129 -8.23 -32.03 -28.80
C PHE A 129 -9.25 -32.61 -29.78
N ALA A 130 -10.05 -31.79 -30.47
CA ALA A 130 -10.99 -32.23 -31.50
C ALA A 130 -10.33 -32.50 -32.88
N LEU A 131 -9.13 -31.97 -33.12
CA LEU A 131 -8.43 -32.05 -34.42
C LEU A 131 -7.68 -33.37 -34.60
N ALA A 132 -7.66 -33.89 -35.83
CA ALA A 132 -6.76 -34.97 -36.20
C ALA A 132 -5.30 -34.46 -36.38
N PRO A 133 -4.28 -35.31 -36.20
CA PRO A 133 -2.91 -34.97 -36.58
C PRO A 133 -2.81 -34.50 -38.04
N GLY A 134 -2.19 -33.34 -38.26
CA GLY A 134 -2.08 -32.64 -39.53
C GLY A 134 -3.21 -31.67 -39.84
N GLU A 135 -4.30 -31.67 -39.08
CA GLU A 135 -5.48 -30.82 -39.29
C GLU A 135 -5.30 -29.42 -38.71
N LEU A 136 -5.86 -28.43 -39.40
CA LEU A 136 -5.96 -27.05 -38.94
C LEU A 136 -7.35 -26.76 -38.35
N SER A 137 -7.40 -25.99 -37.27
CA SER A 137 -8.64 -25.51 -36.69
C SER A 137 -9.33 -24.46 -37.55
N GLU A 138 -10.62 -24.28 -37.31
CA GLU A 138 -11.27 -22.98 -37.57
C GLU A 138 -10.70 -21.90 -36.61
N PRO A 139 -10.89 -20.60 -36.88
CA PRO A 139 -10.47 -19.56 -35.95
C PRO A 139 -11.10 -19.72 -34.56
N VAL A 140 -10.28 -19.85 -33.52
CA VAL A 140 -10.72 -20.08 -32.13
C VAL A 140 -10.53 -18.81 -31.31
N GLN A 141 -11.60 -18.30 -30.70
CA GLN A 141 -11.51 -17.13 -29.82
C GLN A 141 -11.19 -17.56 -28.39
N THR A 142 -10.21 -16.91 -27.77
CA THR A 142 -9.95 -17.01 -26.32
C THR A 142 -9.84 -15.61 -25.70
N ARG A 143 -9.61 -15.56 -24.38
CA ARG A 143 -9.29 -14.31 -23.67
C ARG A 143 -7.99 -13.63 -24.15
N TYR A 144 -7.15 -14.33 -24.92
CA TYR A 144 -5.89 -13.82 -25.43
C TYR A 144 -5.97 -13.30 -26.87
N GLY A 145 -7.09 -13.52 -27.58
CA GLY A 145 -7.24 -13.16 -28.99
C GLY A 145 -7.80 -14.31 -29.83
N TRP A 146 -7.50 -14.28 -31.12
CA TRP A 146 -7.88 -15.34 -32.06
C TRP A 146 -6.70 -16.26 -32.33
N HIS A 147 -6.98 -17.56 -32.33
CA HIS A 147 -5.99 -18.60 -32.55
C HIS A 147 -6.30 -19.41 -33.81
N LEU A 148 -5.24 -19.74 -34.54
CA LEU A 148 -5.24 -20.85 -35.50
C LEU A 148 -4.39 -21.98 -34.91
N ILE A 149 -4.94 -23.19 -34.84
CA ILE A 149 -4.30 -24.33 -34.18
C ILE A 149 -4.03 -25.40 -35.21
N LYS A 150 -2.83 -26.01 -35.16
CA LYS A 150 -2.49 -27.20 -35.93
C LYS A 150 -1.97 -28.28 -34.99
N VAL A 151 -2.61 -29.44 -34.97
CA VAL A 151 -2.11 -30.59 -34.19
C VAL A 151 -1.13 -31.37 -35.06
N GLU A 152 0.07 -31.60 -34.56
CA GLU A 152 1.09 -32.37 -35.27
C GLU A 152 1.03 -33.85 -34.89
N GLU A 153 0.90 -34.12 -33.59
CA GLU A 153 0.93 -35.47 -33.05
C GLU A 153 -0.04 -35.64 -31.87
N ARG A 154 -0.50 -36.88 -31.67
CA ARG A 154 -1.35 -37.28 -30.54
C ARG A 154 -0.78 -38.52 -29.88
N LEU A 155 -0.72 -38.50 -28.56
CA LEU A 155 -0.26 -39.60 -27.72
C LEU A 155 -1.36 -40.00 -26.74
N GLU A 156 -1.65 -41.29 -26.69
CA GLU A 156 -2.45 -41.90 -25.62
C GLU A 156 -1.50 -42.56 -24.62
N GLU A 157 -1.36 -41.96 -23.43
CA GLU A 157 -0.55 -42.49 -22.34
C GLU A 157 -1.45 -42.98 -21.19
N SER A 158 -0.92 -43.81 -20.29
CA SER A 158 -1.66 -44.26 -19.10
C SER A 158 -2.09 -43.11 -18.18
N SER A 159 -1.42 -41.96 -18.27
CA SER A 159 -1.72 -40.71 -17.57
C SER A 159 -2.78 -39.84 -18.25
N GLY A 160 -3.24 -40.22 -19.45
CA GLY A 160 -4.22 -39.48 -20.24
C GLY A 160 -3.73 -39.15 -21.64
N GLU A 161 -4.63 -38.56 -22.41
CA GLU A 161 -4.39 -38.11 -23.78
C GLU A 161 -3.58 -36.80 -23.81
N ARG A 162 -2.59 -36.72 -24.70
CA ARG A 162 -1.75 -35.54 -24.92
C ARG A 162 -1.67 -35.23 -26.41
N VAL A 163 -1.61 -33.95 -26.75
CA VAL A 163 -1.45 -33.47 -28.13
C VAL A 163 -0.22 -32.57 -28.22
N HIS A 164 0.53 -32.71 -29.31
CA HIS A 164 1.56 -31.75 -29.71
C HIS A 164 0.95 -30.84 -30.77
N ALA A 165 0.91 -29.54 -30.50
CA ALA A 165 0.30 -28.59 -31.41
C ALA A 165 1.18 -27.35 -31.60
N ARG A 166 0.96 -26.71 -32.75
CA ARG A 166 1.41 -25.35 -33.03
C ARG A 166 0.22 -24.41 -33.05
N HIS A 167 0.46 -23.14 -32.77
CA HIS A 167 -0.56 -22.12 -32.97
C HIS A 167 -0.04 -20.82 -33.59
N ILE A 168 -0.96 -20.05 -34.16
CA ILE A 168 -0.77 -18.62 -34.44
C ILE A 168 -1.80 -17.88 -33.58
N LEU A 169 -1.33 -17.00 -32.71
CA LEU A 169 -2.16 -16.07 -31.95
C LEU A 169 -2.12 -14.69 -32.61
N LEU A 170 -3.28 -14.11 -32.90
CA LEU A 170 -3.44 -12.68 -33.18
C LEU A 170 -4.29 -12.02 -32.08
N ARG A 171 -3.71 -11.05 -31.39
CA ARG A 171 -4.38 -10.16 -30.45
C ARG A 171 -5.10 -9.08 -31.25
N TYR A 172 -6.28 -8.67 -30.79
CA TYR A 172 -6.98 -7.55 -31.40
C TYR A 172 -6.83 -6.32 -30.50
N GLN A 173 -6.19 -5.29 -31.03
CA GLN A 173 -6.05 -3.97 -30.43
C GLN A 173 -7.07 -3.00 -31.06
N PRO A 174 -7.40 -1.88 -30.40
CA PRO A 174 -8.20 -0.84 -31.01
C PRO A 174 -7.62 -0.42 -32.37
N SER A 175 -8.40 -0.55 -33.43
CA SER A 175 -7.98 -0.03 -34.73
C SER A 175 -8.02 1.50 -34.74
N ARG A 176 -7.38 2.13 -35.74
CA ARG A 176 -7.50 3.58 -35.96
C ARG A 176 -8.96 4.04 -36.03
N THR A 177 -9.83 3.27 -36.67
CA THR A 177 -11.27 3.58 -36.74
C THR A 177 -11.92 3.56 -35.36
N THR A 178 -11.57 2.58 -34.52
CA THR A 178 -12.05 2.50 -33.14
C THR A 178 -11.52 3.66 -32.31
N GLU A 179 -10.24 4.01 -32.44
CA GLU A 179 -9.63 5.14 -31.74
C GLU A 179 -10.24 6.48 -32.18
N ASP A 180 -10.46 6.68 -33.48
CA ASP A 180 -11.10 7.88 -34.03
C ASP A 180 -12.54 8.00 -33.52
N SER A 181 -13.30 6.90 -33.51
CA SER A 181 -14.66 6.87 -32.96
C SER A 181 -14.69 7.16 -31.47
N LEU A 182 -13.73 6.62 -30.70
CA LEU A 182 -13.58 6.86 -29.27
C LEU A 182 -13.28 8.34 -28.99
N ARG A 183 -12.36 8.93 -29.76
CA ARG A 183 -12.02 10.37 -29.69
C ARG A 183 -13.23 11.24 -30.00
N SER A 184 -13.93 10.98 -31.10
CA SER A 184 -15.13 11.74 -31.46
C SER A 184 -16.21 11.66 -30.37
N ARG A 185 -16.39 10.49 -29.74
CA ARG A 185 -17.33 10.34 -28.61
C ARG A 185 -16.92 11.19 -27.40
N ALA A 186 -15.64 11.19 -27.05
CA ALA A 186 -15.13 11.98 -25.93
C ALA A 186 -15.24 13.49 -26.21
N GLU A 187 -14.98 13.92 -27.45
CA GLU A 187 -15.14 15.31 -27.88
C GLU A 187 -16.60 15.77 -27.86
N VAL A 188 -17.53 14.96 -28.39
CA VAL A 188 -18.97 15.25 -28.31
C VAL A 188 -19.44 15.30 -26.86
N PHE A 189 -18.97 14.40 -26.01
CA PHE A 189 -19.26 14.43 -24.59
C PHE A 189 -18.74 15.73 -23.95
N GLN A 190 -17.51 16.12 -24.24
CA GLN A 190 -16.91 17.35 -23.71
C GLN A 190 -17.70 18.60 -24.14
N GLU A 191 -18.09 18.68 -25.41
CA GLU A 191 -18.91 19.78 -25.94
C GLU A 191 -20.28 19.86 -25.23
N GLN A 192 -20.98 18.72 -25.14
CA GLN A 192 -22.28 18.63 -24.47
C GLN A 192 -22.18 18.94 -22.98
N ALA A 193 -21.16 18.42 -22.29
CA ALA A 193 -20.96 18.69 -20.87
C ALA A 193 -20.68 20.17 -20.61
N THR A 194 -19.99 20.84 -21.53
CA THR A 194 -19.73 22.29 -21.45
C THR A 194 -21.01 23.10 -21.70
N ALA A 195 -21.87 22.67 -22.62
CA ALA A 195 -23.08 23.39 -23.01
C ALA A 195 -24.29 23.14 -22.09
N GLU A 196 -24.48 21.90 -21.65
CA GLU A 196 -25.69 21.41 -20.97
C GLU A 196 -25.44 21.01 -19.51
N GLY A 197 -24.18 20.90 -19.12
CA GLY A 197 -23.74 20.52 -17.78
C GLY A 197 -23.37 19.05 -17.67
N PHE A 198 -22.24 18.79 -17.03
CA PHE A 198 -21.60 17.47 -16.93
C PHE A 198 -22.55 16.36 -16.43
N ALA A 199 -23.31 16.61 -15.36
CA ALA A 199 -24.23 15.62 -14.79
C ALA A 199 -25.37 15.24 -15.75
N ALA A 200 -25.89 16.18 -16.53
CA ALA A 200 -26.93 15.91 -17.53
C ALA A 200 -26.36 15.07 -18.68
N THR A 201 -25.13 15.38 -19.13
CA THR A 201 -24.44 14.65 -20.20
C THR A 201 -24.06 13.22 -19.78
N LEU A 202 -23.63 13.00 -18.53
CA LEU A 202 -23.43 11.66 -17.99
C LEU A 202 -24.72 10.82 -18.08
N ALA A 203 -25.84 11.39 -17.63
CA ALA A 203 -27.14 10.72 -17.67
C ALA A 203 -27.62 10.42 -19.11
N ALA A 204 -27.39 11.35 -20.05
CA ALA A 204 -27.79 11.19 -21.45
C ALA A 204 -26.90 10.18 -22.21
N SER A 205 -25.61 10.15 -21.92
CA SER A 205 -24.65 9.25 -22.59
C SER A 205 -24.58 7.86 -21.95
N GLY A 206 -25.09 7.70 -20.72
CA GLY A 206 -24.92 6.48 -19.93
C GLY A 206 -23.48 6.26 -19.46
N THR A 207 -22.67 7.33 -19.43
CA THR A 207 -21.28 7.28 -18.96
C THR A 207 -21.26 7.46 -17.44
N GLU A 208 -20.53 6.60 -16.73
CA GLU A 208 -20.28 6.78 -15.30
C GLU A 208 -19.10 7.73 -15.09
N ALA A 209 -19.17 8.52 -14.02
CA ALA A 209 -18.08 9.39 -13.61
C ALA A 209 -17.49 8.95 -12.28
N THR A 210 -16.20 9.24 -12.11
CA THR A 210 -15.45 8.94 -10.90
C THR A 210 -15.18 10.24 -10.14
N PRO A 211 -15.69 10.42 -8.92
CA PRO A 211 -15.40 11.59 -8.11
C PRO A 211 -14.01 11.50 -7.47
N THR A 212 -13.36 12.65 -7.29
CA THR A 212 -12.12 12.76 -6.53
C THR A 212 -12.40 13.23 -5.10
N ASN A 213 -11.44 12.99 -4.20
CA ASN A 213 -11.32 13.80 -2.99
C ASN A 213 -10.86 15.22 -3.36
N PHE A 214 -10.84 16.14 -2.39
CA PHE A 214 -10.25 17.47 -2.59
C PHE A 214 -8.74 17.35 -2.90
N LEU A 215 -8.35 17.87 -4.05
CA LEU A 215 -7.00 17.88 -4.58
C LEU A 215 -6.35 19.23 -4.32
N ARG A 216 -5.06 19.23 -3.97
CA ARG A 216 -4.26 20.44 -3.77
C ARG A 216 -3.58 20.85 -5.06
N LYS A 217 -3.14 22.10 -5.14
CA LYS A 217 -2.29 22.57 -6.24
C LYS A 217 -1.05 21.66 -6.35
N SER A 218 -0.60 21.44 -7.58
CA SER A 218 0.52 20.54 -7.91
C SER A 218 0.26 19.03 -7.68
N GLN A 219 -0.95 18.61 -7.33
CA GLN A 219 -1.32 17.20 -7.22
C GLN A 219 -1.81 16.63 -8.57
N ALA A 220 -1.54 15.35 -8.84
CA ALA A 220 -2.14 14.64 -9.97
C ALA A 220 -3.56 14.15 -9.63
N VAL A 221 -4.40 13.95 -10.64
CA VAL A 221 -5.73 13.35 -10.52
C VAL A 221 -5.61 11.84 -10.35
N PRO A 222 -6.05 11.26 -9.21
CA PRO A 222 -6.01 9.82 -9.00
C PRO A 222 -6.89 9.08 -10.03
N GLY A 223 -6.33 8.04 -10.64
CA GLY A 223 -7.04 7.17 -11.59
C GLY A 223 -7.00 7.62 -13.06
N ILE A 224 -6.42 8.78 -13.36
CA ILE A 224 -6.10 9.19 -14.74
C ILE A 224 -4.63 8.87 -15.00
N SER A 225 -3.73 9.81 -14.71
CA SER A 225 -2.28 9.60 -14.83
C SER A 225 -1.49 10.55 -13.94
N ALA A 226 -0.22 10.23 -13.70
CA ALA A 226 0.69 11.09 -12.93
C ALA A 226 0.95 12.45 -13.62
N ASN A 227 0.71 12.56 -14.93
CA ASN A 227 0.96 13.76 -15.73
C ASN A 227 -0.24 14.74 -15.76
N THR A 228 -1.16 14.65 -14.80
CA THR A 228 -2.37 15.49 -14.72
C THR A 228 -2.26 16.67 -13.75
N THR A 229 -1.05 16.95 -13.25
CA THR A 229 -0.81 18.10 -12.36
C THR A 229 -1.21 19.44 -13.01
N TRP A 230 -0.96 19.60 -14.31
CA TRP A 230 -1.36 20.80 -15.05
C TRP A 230 -2.88 20.99 -15.05
N LEU A 231 -3.66 19.91 -15.11
CA LEU A 231 -5.12 19.96 -15.14
C LEU A 231 -5.67 20.45 -13.80
N VAL A 232 -5.14 19.93 -12.70
CA VAL A 232 -5.51 20.39 -11.36
C VAL A 232 -5.18 21.87 -11.22
N ASN A 233 -3.98 22.29 -11.63
CA ASN A 233 -3.57 23.70 -11.59
C ASN A 233 -4.49 24.60 -12.44
N TRP A 234 -4.90 24.13 -13.61
CA TRP A 234 -5.85 24.85 -14.47
C TRP A 234 -7.21 25.00 -13.78
N PHE A 235 -7.75 23.94 -13.15
CA PHE A 235 -9.02 24.03 -12.40
C PHE A 235 -8.98 24.99 -11.19
N PHE A 236 -7.80 25.30 -10.64
CA PHE A 236 -7.69 26.36 -9.62
C PHE A 236 -7.98 27.76 -10.19
N GLU A 237 -7.82 27.95 -11.49
CA GLU A 237 -8.04 29.22 -12.20
C GLU A 237 -9.47 29.33 -12.76
N GLU A 238 -10.23 28.23 -12.71
CA GLU A 238 -11.59 28.12 -13.24
C GLU A 238 -12.68 28.21 -12.15
N GLU A 239 -13.93 28.34 -12.58
CA GLU A 239 -15.12 28.33 -11.72
C GLU A 239 -15.82 26.95 -11.70
N PRO A 240 -16.48 26.56 -10.59
CA PRO A 240 -17.26 25.32 -10.53
C PRO A 240 -18.21 25.17 -11.71
N GLY A 241 -18.19 23.98 -12.34
CA GLY A 241 -18.87 23.70 -13.60
C GLY A 241 -17.97 23.70 -14.83
N ALA A 242 -16.73 24.22 -14.74
CA ALA A 242 -15.76 24.14 -15.83
C ALA A 242 -15.47 22.69 -16.23
N VAL A 243 -15.34 22.44 -17.53
CA VAL A 243 -15.09 21.12 -18.13
C VAL A 243 -13.76 21.16 -18.87
N SER A 244 -12.91 20.16 -18.63
CA SER A 244 -11.60 20.05 -19.28
C SER A 244 -11.72 19.76 -20.77
N GLN A 245 -10.64 19.99 -21.51
CA GLN A 245 -10.45 19.35 -22.80
C GLN A 245 -10.35 17.82 -22.63
N VAL A 246 -10.49 17.10 -23.74
CA VAL A 246 -10.26 15.65 -23.77
C VAL A 246 -8.79 15.36 -23.51
N ILE A 247 -8.53 14.53 -22.51
CA ILE A 247 -7.19 14.08 -22.13
C ILE A 247 -7.02 12.65 -22.65
N GLU A 248 -5.82 12.30 -23.09
CA GLU A 248 -5.50 10.96 -23.58
C GLU A 248 -4.20 10.46 -22.96
N ASP A 249 -4.18 9.16 -22.67
CA ASP A 249 -3.03 8.36 -22.25
C ASP A 249 -3.20 6.93 -22.78
N ASP A 250 -2.32 6.01 -22.40
CA ASP A 250 -2.31 4.64 -22.90
C ASP A 250 -3.57 3.83 -22.59
N LEU A 251 -4.31 4.18 -21.53
CA LEU A 251 -5.49 3.44 -21.07
C LEU A 251 -6.79 3.90 -21.75
N GLY A 252 -6.85 5.13 -22.27
CA GLY A 252 -8.11 5.69 -22.75
C GLY A 252 -8.12 7.21 -22.92
N LEU A 253 -9.32 7.77 -22.86
CA LEU A 253 -9.54 9.21 -22.87
C LEU A 253 -10.38 9.63 -21.66
N TRP A 254 -10.19 10.85 -21.18
CA TRP A 254 -10.90 11.40 -20.02
C TRP A 254 -11.42 12.80 -20.30
N VAL A 255 -12.54 13.12 -19.65
CA VAL A 255 -13.08 14.47 -19.57
C VAL A 255 -13.40 14.73 -18.09
N ALA A 256 -12.74 15.72 -17.49
CA ALA A 256 -12.93 16.09 -16.10
C ALA A 256 -13.80 17.34 -15.97
N HIS A 257 -14.47 17.51 -14.83
CA HIS A 257 -15.15 18.76 -14.49
C HIS A 257 -14.88 19.18 -13.05
N LEU A 258 -14.88 20.49 -12.82
CA LEU A 258 -14.72 21.08 -11.50
C LEU A 258 -16.05 21.04 -10.74
N VAL A 259 -16.11 20.21 -9.71
CA VAL A 259 -17.31 20.07 -8.86
C VAL A 259 -17.38 21.21 -7.85
N ALA A 260 -16.29 21.49 -7.16
CA ALA A 260 -16.24 22.51 -6.12
C ALA A 260 -14.83 23.03 -5.88
N LYS A 261 -14.73 24.28 -5.41
CA LYS A 261 -13.51 24.86 -4.85
C LYS A 261 -13.68 24.99 -3.34
N ARG A 262 -12.60 24.76 -2.61
CA ARG A 262 -12.52 24.92 -1.17
C ARG A 262 -11.36 25.87 -0.88
N PRO A 263 -11.62 27.08 -0.36
CA PRO A 263 -10.56 28.01 -0.02
C PRO A 263 -9.74 27.49 1.16
N GLU A 264 -8.55 28.04 1.34
CA GLU A 264 -7.73 27.81 2.53
C GLU A 264 -8.52 28.03 3.82
N GLY A 265 -8.33 27.12 4.76
CA GLY A 265 -9.03 27.14 6.04
C GLY A 265 -8.84 25.83 6.78
N VAL A 266 -9.74 25.58 7.72
CA VAL A 266 -9.76 24.35 8.51
C VAL A 266 -10.91 23.48 8.02
N ALA A 267 -10.64 22.20 7.76
CA ALA A 267 -11.67 21.25 7.37
C ALA A 267 -12.73 21.13 8.48
N PRO A 268 -14.04 21.24 8.17
CA PRO A 268 -15.08 21.22 9.19
C PRO A 268 -15.17 19.84 9.86
N LEU A 269 -15.51 19.84 11.15
CA LEU A 269 -15.63 18.61 11.96
C LEU A 269 -16.52 17.55 11.31
N ASP A 270 -17.64 17.95 10.70
CA ASP A 270 -18.59 17.03 10.08
C ASP A 270 -17.96 16.17 8.97
N GLU A 271 -16.96 16.70 8.24
CA GLU A 271 -16.23 15.93 7.22
C GLU A 271 -15.16 15.01 7.80
N LEU A 272 -14.72 15.31 9.02
CA LEU A 272 -13.63 14.59 9.68
C LEU A 272 -14.16 13.51 10.62
N LYS A 273 -15.46 13.46 10.95
CA LYS A 273 -16.02 12.54 11.95
C LYS A 273 -15.56 11.09 11.77
N ASP A 274 -15.72 10.53 10.58
CA ASP A 274 -15.33 9.14 10.29
C ASP A 274 -13.83 8.89 10.46
N ARG A 275 -13.01 9.91 10.21
CA ARG A 275 -11.55 9.86 10.40
C ARG A 275 -11.16 10.02 11.87
N LEU A 276 -11.86 10.87 12.62
CA LEU A 276 -11.54 11.20 14.01
C LEU A 276 -12.08 10.16 14.98
N GLU A 277 -13.23 9.56 14.71
CA GLU A 277 -13.85 8.55 15.57
C GLU A 277 -12.89 7.44 16.02
N PRO A 278 -12.13 6.76 15.14
CA PRO A 278 -11.17 5.74 15.59
C PRO A 278 -10.03 6.32 16.44
N LEU A 279 -9.60 7.56 16.19
CA LEU A 279 -8.55 8.22 16.97
C LEU A 279 -9.04 8.59 18.37
N VAL A 280 -10.24 9.16 18.46
CA VAL A 280 -10.91 9.49 19.73
C VAL A 280 -11.18 8.22 20.52
N ARG A 281 -11.69 7.18 19.86
CA ARG A 281 -11.91 5.86 20.48
C ARG A 281 -10.61 5.31 21.07
N ALA A 282 -9.52 5.33 20.31
CA ALA A 282 -8.21 4.89 20.79
C ALA A 282 -7.73 5.70 22.00
N ARG A 283 -7.91 7.03 21.98
CA ARG A 283 -7.59 7.91 23.11
C ARG A 283 -8.44 7.61 24.34
N LYS A 284 -9.74 7.36 24.18
CA LYS A 284 -10.63 6.97 25.29
C LYS A 284 -10.25 5.61 25.87
N LYS A 285 -9.83 4.64 25.04
CA LYS A 285 -9.27 3.36 25.51
C LYS A 285 -8.01 3.55 26.35
N ALA A 286 -7.09 4.40 25.89
CA ALA A 286 -5.88 4.74 26.66
C ALA A 286 -6.22 5.42 27.99
N ALA A 287 -7.13 6.40 27.98
CA ALA A 287 -7.58 7.09 29.19
C ALA A 287 -8.27 6.16 30.19
N ARG A 288 -9.08 5.19 29.72
CA ARG A 288 -9.68 4.15 30.56
C ARG A 288 -8.60 3.29 31.24
N ALA A 289 -7.62 2.82 30.48
CA ALA A 289 -6.50 2.05 31.02
C ALA A 289 -5.70 2.84 32.07
N ALA A 290 -5.41 4.12 31.80
CA ALA A 290 -4.75 5.02 32.74
C ALA A 290 -5.57 5.22 34.02
N ALA A 291 -6.89 5.43 33.91
CA ALA A 291 -7.77 5.59 35.06
C ALA A 291 -7.85 4.34 35.95
N GLN A 292 -7.83 3.14 35.35
CA GLN A 292 -7.74 1.88 36.10
C GLN A 292 -6.45 1.83 36.92
N LEU A 293 -5.31 2.19 36.34
CA LEU A 293 -4.05 2.19 37.08
C LEU A 293 -3.92 3.32 38.11
N GLU A 294 -4.56 4.47 37.89
CA GLU A 294 -4.69 5.48 38.94
C GLU A 294 -5.55 4.98 40.11
N ALA A 295 -6.52 4.09 39.88
CA ALA A 295 -7.22 3.40 40.97
C ALA A 295 -6.31 2.43 41.73
N VAL A 296 -5.51 1.63 41.02
CA VAL A 296 -4.50 0.75 41.64
C VAL A 296 -3.51 1.56 42.47
N ARG A 297 -3.01 2.67 41.93
CA ARG A 297 -2.09 3.58 42.60
C ARG A 297 -2.67 4.14 43.90
N ARG A 298 -3.95 4.52 43.91
CA ARG A 298 -4.65 4.98 45.13
C ARG A 298 -4.75 3.88 46.19
N GLU A 299 -5.06 2.65 45.82
CA GLU A 299 -5.11 1.52 46.76
C GLU A 299 -3.73 1.19 47.35
N VAL A 300 -2.68 1.23 46.54
CA VAL A 300 -1.30 1.07 47.02
C VAL A 300 -0.94 2.20 48.00
N GLY A 301 -1.34 3.44 47.70
CA GLY A 301 -1.18 4.58 48.62
C GLY A 301 -1.93 4.43 49.94
N ALA A 302 -3.02 3.66 49.96
CA ALA A 302 -3.80 3.33 51.15
C ALA A 302 -3.25 2.11 51.93
N GLY A 303 -2.15 1.50 51.47
CA GLY A 303 -1.45 0.41 52.17
C GLY A 303 -1.60 -0.98 51.56
N ALA A 304 -2.31 -1.13 50.43
CA ALA A 304 -2.36 -2.41 49.71
C ALA A 304 -1.01 -2.72 49.01
N THR A 305 -0.74 -4.01 48.77
CA THR A 305 0.35 -4.40 47.86
C THR A 305 -0.06 -4.15 46.40
N LEU A 306 0.91 -4.00 45.50
CA LEU A 306 0.61 -3.76 44.08
C LEU A 306 -0.20 -4.92 43.48
N ALA A 307 0.13 -6.16 43.84
CA ALA A 307 -0.60 -7.35 43.42
C ALA A 307 -2.06 -7.34 43.90
N GLN A 308 -2.31 -6.97 45.17
CA GLN A 308 -3.66 -6.92 45.71
C GLN A 308 -4.49 -5.80 45.08
N ALA A 309 -3.90 -4.61 44.92
CA ALA A 309 -4.54 -3.49 44.26
C ALA A 309 -4.87 -3.79 42.79
N ALA A 310 -3.95 -4.44 42.07
CA ALA A 310 -4.18 -4.86 40.69
C ALA A 310 -5.34 -5.87 40.59
N GLN A 311 -5.38 -6.84 41.50
CA GLN A 311 -6.47 -7.82 41.56
C GLN A 311 -7.82 -7.18 41.88
N ASN A 312 -7.87 -6.24 42.83
CA ASN A 312 -9.10 -5.55 43.23
C ASN A 312 -9.71 -4.73 42.08
N VAL A 313 -8.85 -4.07 41.30
CA VAL A 313 -9.27 -3.26 40.13
C VAL A 313 -9.51 -4.13 38.88
N GLY A 314 -8.96 -5.35 38.85
CA GLY A 314 -9.09 -6.28 37.72
C GLY A 314 -8.14 -5.98 36.57
N VAL A 315 -6.92 -5.54 36.86
CA VAL A 315 -5.84 -5.34 35.88
C VAL A 315 -4.76 -6.40 36.03
N GLU A 316 -3.91 -6.55 35.02
CA GLU A 316 -2.85 -7.54 35.03
C GLU A 316 -1.74 -7.15 36.01
N PHE A 317 -1.10 -8.15 36.61
CA PHE A 317 0.04 -7.98 37.50
C PHE A 317 1.17 -8.92 37.09
N HIS A 318 2.38 -8.39 37.02
CA HIS A 318 3.55 -9.10 36.52
C HIS A 318 4.78 -8.81 37.39
N THR A 319 5.70 -9.77 37.46
CA THR A 319 6.98 -9.65 38.20
C THR A 319 8.10 -10.29 37.39
N PRO A 320 8.62 -9.62 36.35
CA PRO A 320 9.66 -10.17 35.51
C PRO A 320 10.97 -10.40 36.29
N GLU A 321 11.87 -11.20 35.70
CA GLU A 321 13.24 -11.32 36.18
C GLU A 321 14.00 -9.98 36.08
N ALA A 322 15.16 -9.89 36.73
CA ALA A 322 15.98 -8.68 36.68
C ALA A 322 16.53 -8.45 35.27
N PHE A 323 16.35 -7.25 34.73
CA PHE A 323 16.70 -6.92 33.35
C PHE A 323 17.55 -5.66 33.22
N ALA A 324 18.36 -5.60 32.17
CA ALA A 324 19.11 -4.42 31.74
C ALA A 324 18.30 -3.52 30.77
N ARG A 325 18.76 -2.29 30.51
CA ARG A 325 18.02 -1.34 29.63
C ARG A 325 17.90 -1.81 28.19
N THR A 326 18.85 -2.62 27.74
CA THR A 326 18.93 -3.11 26.37
C THR A 326 18.24 -4.46 26.15
N GLU A 327 17.82 -5.13 27.23
CA GLU A 327 17.17 -6.44 27.16
C GLU A 327 15.68 -6.31 26.83
N SER A 328 15.14 -7.29 26.10
CA SER A 328 13.69 -7.42 25.94
C SER A 328 13.13 -8.09 27.17
N VAL A 329 12.10 -7.50 27.78
CA VAL A 329 11.52 -8.00 29.02
C VAL A 329 10.24 -8.78 28.70
N GLU A 330 10.05 -9.94 29.32
CA GLU A 330 8.81 -10.71 29.16
C GLU A 330 7.59 -9.86 29.58
N GLY A 331 6.52 -9.89 28.77
CA GLY A 331 5.31 -9.09 28.98
C GLY A 331 5.44 -7.59 28.62
N LEU A 332 6.62 -6.97 28.83
CA LEU A 332 6.87 -5.56 28.48
C LEU A 332 7.45 -5.37 27.07
N GLY A 333 8.12 -6.37 26.51
CA GLY A 333 8.87 -6.25 25.27
C GLY A 333 9.97 -5.19 25.37
N ARG A 334 10.02 -4.28 24.37
CA ARG A 334 10.93 -3.12 24.32
C ARG A 334 10.21 -1.80 24.63
N ALA A 335 9.35 -1.79 25.66
CA ALA A 335 8.66 -0.57 26.10
C ALA A 335 9.64 0.45 26.71
N ASN A 336 10.34 1.22 25.85
CA ASN A 336 11.44 2.11 26.24
C ASN A 336 11.05 3.13 27.32
N ALA A 337 9.84 3.68 27.27
CA ALA A 337 9.34 4.62 28.27
C ALA A 337 9.20 3.96 29.66
N VAL A 338 8.69 2.74 29.69
CA VAL A 338 8.48 1.94 30.91
C VAL A 338 9.82 1.48 31.49
N ILE A 339 10.69 0.90 30.65
CA ILE A 339 12.04 0.49 31.01
C ILE A 339 12.82 1.69 31.56
N GLY A 340 12.82 2.81 30.83
CA GLY A 340 13.50 4.03 31.26
C GLY A 340 12.99 4.57 32.59
N ALA A 341 11.69 4.49 32.86
CA ALA A 341 11.11 4.89 34.14
C ALA A 341 11.54 3.97 35.29
N ALA A 342 11.58 2.64 35.07
CA ALA A 342 12.03 1.67 36.07
C ALA A 342 13.43 1.99 36.61
N PHE A 343 14.37 2.40 35.75
CA PHE A 343 15.74 2.73 36.15
C PHE A 343 15.90 4.07 36.86
N ARG A 344 14.92 4.97 36.74
CA ARG A 344 14.86 6.27 37.44
C ARG A 344 14.19 6.19 38.81
N LEU A 345 13.50 5.09 39.11
CA LEU A 345 12.83 4.90 40.38
C LEU A 345 13.83 4.61 41.51
N GLU A 346 13.46 5.01 42.72
CA GLU A 346 14.14 4.56 43.94
C GLU A 346 13.51 3.27 44.47
N LYS A 347 14.31 2.45 45.16
CA LYS A 347 13.86 1.16 45.69
C LYS A 347 12.63 1.33 46.57
N GLY A 348 11.59 0.55 46.29
CA GLY A 348 10.30 0.56 47.00
C GLY A 348 9.33 1.65 46.57
N ARG A 349 9.74 2.60 45.72
CA ARG A 349 8.88 3.66 45.19
C ARG A 349 8.06 3.18 44.01
N LEU A 350 6.88 3.74 43.90
CA LEU A 350 5.95 3.55 42.79
C LEU A 350 6.19 4.64 41.73
N SER A 351 5.99 4.31 40.46
CA SER A 351 5.99 5.29 39.36
C SER A 351 4.70 6.12 39.32
N GLU A 352 4.73 7.18 38.51
CA GLU A 352 3.51 7.70 37.90
C GLU A 352 2.92 6.66 36.94
N VAL A 353 1.66 6.84 36.53
CA VAL A 353 1.09 6.03 35.43
C VAL A 353 1.78 6.42 34.12
N ILE A 354 2.27 5.41 33.41
CA ILE A 354 3.00 5.58 32.15
C ILE A 354 2.14 5.06 31.01
N GLU A 355 1.74 5.96 30.12
CA GLU A 355 0.96 5.61 28.93
C GLU A 355 1.88 5.22 27.77
N VAL A 356 1.55 4.11 27.11
CA VAL A 356 2.23 3.59 25.93
C VAL A 356 1.19 3.48 24.82
N ALA A 357 1.27 4.39 23.84
CA ALA A 357 0.28 4.50 22.76
C ALA A 357 0.51 3.48 21.62
N GLU A 358 1.73 2.98 21.45
CA GLU A 358 2.14 2.22 20.28
C GLU A 358 2.78 0.86 20.64
N GLY A 359 2.76 -0.06 19.68
CA GLY A 359 3.32 -1.40 19.81
C GLY A 359 2.35 -2.44 20.36
N SER A 360 2.81 -3.69 20.41
CA SER A 360 2.01 -4.87 20.83
C SER A 360 1.55 -4.79 22.28
N ASN A 361 2.24 -4.01 23.11
CA ASN A 361 1.95 -3.84 24.53
C ASN A 361 1.44 -2.42 24.84
N ARG A 362 0.59 -1.87 23.95
CA ARG A 362 -0.07 -0.58 24.18
C ARG A 362 -1.01 -0.64 25.38
N GLY A 363 -1.03 0.41 26.17
CA GLY A 363 -1.82 0.50 27.40
C GLY A 363 -1.19 1.45 28.41
N ALA A 364 -1.53 1.26 29.68
CA ALA A 364 -0.96 2.01 30.78
C ALA A 364 -0.18 1.08 31.71
N TYR A 365 0.86 1.62 32.36
CA TYR A 365 1.73 0.88 33.27
C TYR A 365 1.92 1.60 34.60
N LEU A 366 2.01 0.82 35.67
CA LEU A 366 2.32 1.29 37.02
C LEU A 366 3.38 0.38 37.63
N LEU A 367 4.55 0.93 37.92
CA LEU A 367 5.75 0.16 38.28
C LEU A 367 6.10 0.37 39.74
N LYS A 368 6.63 -0.65 40.40
CA LYS A 368 7.35 -0.52 41.66
C LYS A 368 8.72 -1.17 41.56
N LEU A 369 9.76 -0.42 41.92
CA LEU A 369 11.12 -0.94 41.92
C LEU A 369 11.35 -1.83 43.15
N LEU A 370 11.68 -3.10 42.94
CA LEU A 370 12.00 -4.06 44.01
C LEU A 370 13.49 -4.02 44.35
N GLU A 371 14.34 -4.01 43.32
CA GLU A 371 15.78 -4.08 43.47
C GLU A 371 16.48 -3.37 42.31
N LYS A 372 17.62 -2.78 42.62
CA LYS A 372 18.54 -2.21 41.64
C LYS A 372 19.91 -2.82 41.86
N THR A 373 20.39 -3.55 40.87
CA THR A 373 21.71 -4.16 40.83
C THR A 373 22.64 -3.19 40.12
N PRO A 374 23.56 -2.53 40.85
CA PRO A 374 24.50 -1.60 40.24
C PRO A 374 25.45 -2.34 39.30
N VAL A 375 26.14 -1.56 38.47
CA VAL A 375 27.21 -2.06 37.60
C VAL A 375 28.32 -2.68 38.45
N ASP A 376 28.82 -3.83 38.03
CA ASP A 376 30.04 -4.40 38.57
C ASP A 376 31.25 -3.61 38.03
N GLU A 377 31.85 -2.80 38.90
CA GLU A 377 32.99 -1.95 38.56
C GLU A 377 34.27 -2.75 38.26
N GLU A 378 34.43 -3.94 38.83
CA GLU A 378 35.56 -4.83 38.50
C GLU A 378 35.39 -5.42 37.10
N GLN A 379 34.17 -5.84 36.77
CA GLN A 379 33.82 -6.30 35.43
C GLN A 379 33.98 -5.19 34.39
N PHE A 380 33.54 -3.96 34.71
CA PHE A 380 33.74 -2.80 33.83
C PHE A 380 35.24 -2.52 33.63
N ALA A 381 36.03 -2.50 34.71
CA ALA A 381 37.46 -2.26 34.61
C ALA A 381 38.16 -3.27 33.70
N ALA A 382 37.75 -4.55 33.76
CA ALA A 382 38.27 -5.61 32.89
C ALA A 382 37.86 -5.45 31.42
N GLN A 383 36.67 -4.91 31.14
CA GLN A 383 36.13 -4.80 29.77
C GLN A 383 36.27 -3.39 29.16
N ARG A 384 36.78 -2.43 29.92
CA ARG A 384 36.80 -1.01 29.55
C ARG A 384 37.45 -0.75 28.20
N GLU A 385 38.62 -1.33 27.92
CA GLU A 385 39.33 -1.12 26.66
C GLU A 385 38.52 -1.63 25.46
N GLN A 386 37.87 -2.80 25.62
CA GLN A 386 37.00 -3.37 24.60
C GLN A 386 35.78 -2.48 24.34
N VAL A 387 35.12 -2.00 25.40
CA VAL A 387 33.95 -1.10 25.29
C VAL A 387 34.32 0.22 24.60
N VAL A 388 35.48 0.79 24.95
CA VAL A 388 35.97 2.02 24.31
C VAL A 388 36.25 1.79 22.82
N ALA A 389 36.92 0.68 22.46
CA ALA A 389 37.22 0.35 21.07
C ALA A 389 35.93 0.15 20.24
N GLN A 390 34.94 -0.53 20.82
CA GLN A 390 33.63 -0.73 20.17
C GLN A 390 32.90 0.60 19.94
N LEU A 391 32.83 1.46 20.95
CA LEU A 391 32.20 2.78 20.82
C LEU A 391 32.92 3.65 19.80
N GLN A 392 34.26 3.62 19.78
CA GLN A 392 35.05 4.37 18.80
C GLN A 392 34.75 3.91 17.37
N ALA A 393 34.77 2.59 17.13
CA ALA A 393 34.45 2.03 15.82
C ALA A 393 33.02 2.41 15.36
N GLN A 394 32.04 2.35 16.27
CA GLN A 394 30.67 2.76 15.97
C GLN A 394 30.59 4.26 15.61
N ARG A 395 31.26 5.13 16.36
CA ARG A 395 31.26 6.57 16.09
C ARG A 395 31.99 6.94 14.80
N GLU A 396 33.10 6.26 14.49
CA GLU A 396 33.80 6.42 13.21
C GLU A 396 32.88 6.04 12.04
N GLN A 397 32.14 4.92 12.16
CA GLN A 397 31.17 4.50 11.16
C GLN A 397 30.02 5.51 11.01
N GLU A 398 29.42 5.96 12.12
CA GLU A 398 28.35 6.98 12.11
C GLU A 398 28.84 8.29 11.48
N ALA A 399 30.07 8.72 11.81
CA ALA A 399 30.66 9.93 11.24
C ALA A 399 30.86 9.81 9.73
N VAL A 400 31.35 8.67 9.24
CA VAL A 400 31.51 8.41 7.80
C VAL A 400 30.15 8.37 7.10
N GLN A 401 29.14 7.73 7.69
CA GLN A 401 27.80 7.69 7.11
C GLN A 401 27.15 9.07 7.06
N ASN A 402 27.22 9.84 8.15
CA ASN A 402 26.69 11.20 8.19
C ASN A 402 27.43 12.12 7.20
N TRP A 403 28.75 12.00 7.09
CA TRP A 403 29.54 12.73 6.11
C TRP A 403 29.15 12.36 4.68
N PHE A 404 29.00 11.06 4.38
CA PHE A 404 28.57 10.60 3.06
C PHE A 404 27.15 11.05 2.72
N ALA A 405 26.20 10.95 3.65
CA ALA A 405 24.84 11.43 3.48
C ALA A 405 24.80 12.94 3.22
N HIS A 406 25.57 13.73 3.97
CA HIS A 406 25.68 15.17 3.75
C HIS A 406 26.33 15.51 2.40
N LEU A 407 27.40 14.79 2.01
CA LEU A 407 27.99 14.95 0.68
C LEU A 407 27.01 14.61 -0.43
N TYR A 408 26.23 13.55 -0.28
CA TYR A 408 25.22 13.17 -1.26
C TYR A 408 24.10 14.21 -1.36
N ASP A 409 23.63 14.74 -0.23
CA ASP A 409 22.57 15.75 -0.15
C ASP A 409 23.02 17.13 -0.71
N THR A 410 24.31 17.46 -0.56
CA THR A 410 24.88 18.73 -1.03
C THR A 410 25.57 18.63 -2.39
N ALA A 411 25.75 17.43 -2.95
CA ALA A 411 26.35 17.25 -4.26
C ALA A 411 25.37 17.64 -5.36
N GLU A 412 25.87 18.38 -6.34
CA GLU A 412 25.16 18.61 -7.60
C GLU A 412 25.28 17.36 -8.47
N ILE A 413 24.27 16.49 -8.42
CA ILE A 413 24.25 15.20 -9.13
C ILE A 413 23.42 15.36 -10.42
N GLU A 414 24.07 15.43 -11.58
CA GLU A 414 23.42 15.37 -12.89
C GLU A 414 23.12 13.91 -13.31
N ASP A 415 21.89 13.45 -13.10
CA ASP A 415 21.45 12.12 -13.49
C ASP A 415 21.05 12.03 -14.99
N ASN A 416 22.01 11.61 -15.81
CA ASN A 416 21.82 11.44 -17.26
C ASN A 416 21.23 10.07 -17.67
N ARG A 417 20.75 9.23 -16.74
CA ARG A 417 20.24 7.88 -17.09
C ARG A 417 19.02 7.91 -18.02
N HIS A 418 18.22 8.97 -17.94
CA HIS A 418 17.11 9.24 -18.88
C HIS A 418 17.57 9.38 -20.34
N ARG A 419 18.85 9.63 -20.60
CA ARG A 419 19.42 9.72 -21.95
C ARG A 419 19.74 8.35 -22.56
N PHE A 420 19.71 7.29 -21.75
CA PHE A 420 20.09 5.93 -22.15
C PHE A 420 19.00 4.88 -21.90
N PHE A 421 17.99 5.18 -21.08
CA PHE A 421 16.86 4.29 -20.81
C PHE A 421 15.55 5.09 -20.84
N THR A 422 14.72 4.82 -21.85
CA THR A 422 13.29 5.20 -21.89
C THR A 422 12.52 4.16 -21.08
N PHE A 423 11.86 4.59 -20.01
CA PHE A 423 10.85 3.80 -19.30
C PHE A 423 9.47 4.11 -19.87
#